data_AF-A0A7V5F0F0-F1
#
_entry.id   AF-A0A7V5F0F0-F1
#
_cell.length_a   1.000
_cell.length_b   1.000
_cell.length_c   1.000
_cell.angle_alpha   90.00
_cell.angle_beta   90.00
_cell.angle_gamma   90.00
#
_symmetry.space_group_name_H-M   'P 1'
#
loop_
_entity.id
_entity.type
_entity.pdbx_description
1 polymer ?
#
loop_
_entity_poly.entity_id
_entity_poly.type
_entity_poly.pdbx_seq_one_letter_code
_entity_poly.pdbx_strand_id
1 'polypeptide(L)'
;MEQSNHFKTYLALIGAVVFWGLSFVATKIALEDFSTFTLIFIRFALASCVFFALMLHFGFPKFTRKEHGKLLLMSLFEPGLYFIFETVGLQHTTAPKAALIIATVPIAVTILGTIFLDERTNMASIMGISISFVGIAVLVVGDPQFSWDLGGALLGDLLIFGAVISAAVYIICARDVGQNHSALEITSVQCVYGVIFFAPAFL
;
A
#
# COMPACT_ATOMS: atom_id res chain seq x y z
N MET A 1 -6.61 -10.34 -27.87
CA MET A 1 -6.45 -10.90 -26.52
C MET A 1 -5.11 -11.61 -26.49
N GLU A 2 -4.08 -10.88 -26.09
CA GLU A 2 -2.68 -11.33 -26.06
C GLU A 2 -2.57 -12.53 -25.11
N GLN A 3 -1.98 -13.64 -25.56
CA GLN A 3 -1.48 -14.68 -24.66
C GLN A 3 -0.40 -14.03 -23.80
N SER A 4 -0.79 -13.49 -22.66
CA SER A 4 0.12 -12.99 -21.64
C SER A 4 1.07 -14.12 -21.32
N ASN A 5 2.33 -13.95 -21.72
CA ASN A 5 3.36 -14.96 -21.57
C ASN A 5 3.57 -15.15 -20.06
N HIS A 6 2.92 -16.16 -19.47
CA HIS A 6 2.79 -16.33 -18.01
C HIS A 6 4.12 -16.17 -17.28
N PHE A 7 5.22 -16.58 -17.91
CA PHE A 7 6.58 -16.37 -17.43
C PHE A 7 6.93 -14.90 -17.15
N LYS A 8 6.62 -13.98 -18.08
CA LYS A 8 6.86 -12.53 -17.91
C LYS A 8 6.04 -11.96 -16.75
N THR A 9 4.80 -12.39 -16.61
CA THR A 9 3.92 -11.97 -15.51
C THR A 9 4.46 -12.44 -14.17
N TYR A 10 4.85 -13.71 -14.05
CA TYR A 10 5.46 -14.22 -12.82
C TYR A 10 6.78 -13.52 -12.49
N LEU A 11 7.62 -13.25 -13.48
CA LEU A 11 8.87 -12.52 -13.27
C LEU A 11 8.63 -11.09 -12.78
N ALA A 12 7.63 -10.40 -13.35
CA ALA A 12 7.24 -9.07 -12.90
C ALA A 12 6.70 -9.08 -11.46
N LEU A 13 5.88 -10.08 -11.09
CA LEU A 13 5.37 -10.25 -9.74
C LEU A 13 6.49 -10.53 -8.74
N ILE A 14 7.45 -11.39 -9.07
CA ILE A 14 8.62 -11.66 -8.22
C ILE A 14 9.42 -10.37 -8.02
N GLY A 15 9.68 -9.63 -9.10
CA GLY A 15 10.35 -8.34 -9.02
C GLY A 15 9.64 -7.36 -8.09
N ALA A 16 8.32 -7.24 -8.23
CA ALA A 16 7.50 -6.37 -7.38
C ALA A 16 7.61 -6.74 -5.89
N VAL A 17 7.50 -8.04 -5.55
CA VAL A 17 7.60 -8.52 -4.16
C VAL A 17 9.00 -8.28 -3.60
N VAL A 18 10.06 -8.47 -4.39
CA VAL A 18 11.44 -8.17 -3.98
C VAL A 18 11.61 -6.66 -3.69
N PHE A 19 11.11 -5.79 -4.58
CA PHE A 19 11.18 -4.34 -4.36
C PHE A 19 10.38 -3.90 -3.14
N TRP A 20 9.20 -4.47 -2.89
CA TRP A 20 8.43 -4.22 -1.67
C TRP A 20 9.18 -4.67 -0.41
N GLY A 21 9.70 -5.90 -0.40
CA GLY A 21 10.47 -6.42 0.73
C GLY A 21 11.67 -5.55 1.08
N LEU A 22 12.44 -5.14 0.05
CA LEU A 22 13.57 -4.23 0.22
C LEU A 22 13.14 -2.83 0.68
N SER A 23 11.99 -2.34 0.21
CA SER A 23 11.44 -1.04 0.61
C SER A 23 11.19 -0.97 2.12
N PHE A 24 10.63 -2.01 2.76
CA PHE A 24 10.40 -2.00 4.21
C PHE A 24 11.70 -1.88 5.00
N VAL A 25 12.74 -2.62 4.59
CA VAL A 25 14.06 -2.58 5.21
C VAL A 25 14.71 -1.21 5.01
N ALA A 26 14.68 -0.69 3.79
CA ALA A 26 15.23 0.62 3.45
C ALA A 26 14.52 1.74 4.23
N THR A 27 13.18 1.71 4.34
CA THR A 27 12.41 2.67 5.14
C THR A 27 12.81 2.60 6.61
N LYS A 28 12.94 1.39 7.19
CA LYS A 28 13.35 1.23 8.59
C LYS A 28 14.72 1.84 8.87
N ILE A 29 15.70 1.63 7.98
CA ILE A 29 17.05 2.20 8.08
C ILE A 29 16.98 3.72 7.92
N ALA A 30 16.26 4.22 6.90
CA ALA A 30 16.16 5.66 6.66
C ALA A 30 15.43 6.42 7.79
N LEU A 31 14.55 5.75 8.56
CA LEU A 31 13.92 6.33 9.75
C LEU A 31 14.89 6.58 10.92
N GLU A 32 16.14 6.08 10.85
CA GLU A 32 17.18 6.41 11.82
C GLU A 32 17.70 7.84 11.63
N ASP A 33 17.74 8.32 10.38
CA ASP A 33 18.29 9.62 10.01
C ASP A 33 17.23 10.67 9.62
N PHE A 34 16.06 10.22 9.15
CA PHE A 34 15.00 11.09 8.63
C PHE A 34 13.69 10.98 9.43
N SER A 35 12.98 12.10 9.56
CA SER A 35 11.62 12.07 10.10
C SER A 35 10.65 11.39 9.12
N THR A 36 9.57 10.81 9.66
CA THR A 36 8.52 10.09 8.91
C THR A 36 8.03 10.87 7.69
N PHE A 37 7.60 12.13 7.89
CA PHE A 37 7.06 12.95 6.82
C PHE A 37 8.12 13.38 5.80
N THR A 38 9.37 13.59 6.22
CA THR A 38 10.49 13.89 5.31
C THR A 38 10.77 12.72 4.37
N LEU A 39 10.85 11.52 4.92
CA LEU A 39 11.09 10.30 4.14
C LEU A 39 9.98 10.09 3.11
N ILE A 40 8.72 10.17 3.55
CA ILE A 40 7.56 10.01 2.67
C ILE A 40 7.56 11.10 1.58
N PHE A 41 7.77 12.36 1.95
CA PHE A 41 7.79 13.47 0.99
C PHE A 41 8.88 13.29 -0.07
N ILE A 42 10.12 12.98 0.32
CA ILE A 42 11.23 12.76 -0.62
C ILE A 42 10.91 11.60 -1.55
N ARG A 43 10.38 10.49 -1.02
CA ARG A 43 9.96 9.32 -1.82
C ARG A 43 8.99 9.71 -2.93
N PHE A 44 7.93 10.45 -2.58
CA PHE A 44 6.93 10.86 -3.56
C PHE A 44 7.41 11.97 -4.49
N ALA A 45 8.24 12.91 -4.02
CA ALA A 45 8.83 13.94 -4.85
C ALA A 45 9.71 13.33 -5.95
N LEU A 46 10.60 12.40 -5.59
CA LEU A 46 11.43 11.68 -6.55
C LEU A 46 10.60 10.85 -7.52
N ALA A 47 9.61 10.10 -7.01
CA ALA A 47 8.71 9.32 -7.85
C ALA A 47 7.95 10.21 -8.85
N SER A 48 7.42 11.36 -8.39
CA SER A 48 6.76 12.34 -9.25
C SER A 48 7.68 12.90 -10.33
N CYS A 49 8.94 13.20 -10.03
CA CYS A 49 9.91 13.63 -11.05
C CYS A 49 10.12 12.55 -12.13
N VAL A 50 10.28 11.29 -11.72
CA VAL A 50 10.46 10.16 -12.65
C VAL A 50 9.21 9.96 -13.51
N PHE A 51 8.03 9.93 -12.89
CA PHE A 51 6.78 9.79 -13.65
C PHE A 51 6.51 10.98 -14.55
N PHE A 52 6.82 12.20 -14.12
CA PHE A 52 6.72 13.38 -14.97
C PHE A 52 7.60 13.25 -16.22
N ALA A 53 8.86 12.81 -16.07
CA ALA A 53 9.75 12.56 -17.20
C ALA A 53 9.21 11.47 -18.16
N LEU A 54 8.60 10.41 -17.61
CA LEU A 54 7.94 9.38 -18.42
C LEU A 54 6.73 9.94 -19.18
N MET A 55 5.93 10.81 -18.56
CA MET A 55 4.76 11.43 -19.19
C MET A 55 5.12 12.40 -20.31
N LEU A 56 6.32 12.99 -20.30
CA LEU A 56 6.81 13.75 -21.45
C LEU A 56 6.99 12.89 -22.71
N HIS A 57 7.26 11.59 -22.54
CA HIS A 57 7.44 10.66 -23.64
C HIS A 57 6.14 9.94 -24.05
N PHE A 58 5.37 9.48 -23.05
CA PHE A 58 4.15 8.68 -23.28
C PHE A 58 2.86 9.51 -23.39
N GLY A 59 2.93 10.81 -23.07
CA GLY A 59 1.79 11.71 -23.02
C GLY A 59 1.15 11.76 -21.62
N PHE A 60 0.51 12.90 -21.31
CA PHE A 60 -0.17 13.10 -20.04
C PHE A 60 -1.56 12.46 -20.04
N PRO A 61 -1.94 11.74 -18.96
CA PRO A 61 -3.26 11.17 -18.85
C PRO A 61 -4.33 12.26 -18.76
N LYS A 62 -5.50 11.96 -19.33
CA LYS A 62 -6.65 12.85 -19.30
C LYS A 62 -7.76 12.23 -18.47
N PHE A 63 -7.91 12.72 -17.26
CA PHE A 63 -9.01 12.32 -16.37
C PHE A 63 -10.16 13.33 -16.44
N THR A 64 -11.38 12.84 -16.39
CA THR A 64 -12.58 13.63 -16.20
C THR A 64 -12.64 14.17 -14.77
N ARG A 65 -13.46 15.22 -14.53
CA ARG A 65 -13.67 15.75 -13.17
C ARG A 65 -14.18 14.70 -12.18
N LYS A 66 -15.00 13.75 -12.64
CA LYS A 66 -15.52 12.66 -11.81
C LYS A 66 -14.39 11.69 -11.42
N GLU A 67 -13.51 11.37 -12.35
CA GLU A 67 -12.35 10.50 -12.10
C GLU A 67 -11.34 11.17 -11.17
N HIS A 68 -11.11 12.48 -11.28
CA HIS A 68 -10.29 13.20 -10.31
C HIS A 68 -10.84 13.11 -8.87
N GLY A 69 -12.16 13.14 -8.69
CA GLY A 69 -12.76 12.91 -7.37
C GLY A 69 -12.47 11.50 -6.82
N LYS A 70 -12.53 10.48 -7.68
CA LYS A 70 -12.17 9.10 -7.30
C LYS A 70 -10.67 8.95 -7.03
N LEU A 71 -9.83 9.54 -7.87
CA LEU A 71 -8.38 9.53 -7.70
C LEU A 71 -7.95 10.23 -6.42
N LEU A 72 -8.60 11.33 -6.03
CA LEU A 72 -8.32 12.00 -4.78
C LEU A 72 -8.70 11.13 -3.57
N LEU A 73 -9.85 10.44 -3.64
CA LEU A 73 -10.24 9.47 -2.62
C LEU A 73 -9.24 8.32 -2.56
N MET A 74 -8.82 7.78 -3.72
CA MET A 74 -7.77 6.77 -3.80
C MET A 74 -6.49 7.28 -3.15
N SER A 75 -6.04 8.50 -3.47
CA SER A 75 -4.83 9.11 -2.91
C SER A 75 -4.88 9.34 -1.43
N LEU A 76 -6.07 9.59 -0.87
CA LEU A 76 -6.23 9.71 0.57
C LEU A 76 -5.91 8.39 1.26
N PHE A 77 -6.37 7.27 0.71
CA PHE A 77 -6.09 5.94 1.28
C PHE A 77 -4.69 5.46 0.94
N GLU A 78 -4.27 5.59 -0.32
CA GLU A 78 -2.94 5.28 -0.79
C GLU A 78 -2.59 6.24 -1.95
N PRO A 79 -1.61 7.15 -1.78
CA PRO A 79 -0.54 7.03 -0.79
C PRO A 79 -0.77 7.64 0.61
N GLY A 80 -1.77 8.48 0.84
CA GLY A 80 -1.91 9.28 2.07
C GLY A 80 -1.84 8.52 3.39
N LEU A 81 -2.95 7.89 3.79
CA LEU A 81 -3.07 7.15 5.06
C LEU A 81 -2.15 5.93 5.10
N TYR A 82 -2.07 5.18 4.00
CA TYR A 82 -1.21 4.00 3.91
C TYR A 82 0.23 4.30 4.29
N PHE A 83 0.88 5.30 3.65
CA PHE A 83 2.30 5.57 3.93
C PHE A 83 2.53 6.19 5.30
N ILE A 84 1.57 6.95 5.84
CA ILE A 84 1.64 7.42 7.24
C ILE A 84 1.63 6.23 8.19
N PHE A 85 0.63 5.37 8.06
CA PHE A 85 0.47 4.21 8.92
C PHE A 85 1.63 3.22 8.80
N GLU A 86 2.09 2.95 7.58
CA GLU A 86 3.24 2.09 7.31
C GLU A 86 4.51 2.66 7.95
N THR A 87 4.83 3.93 7.67
CA THR A 87 6.11 4.53 8.07
C THR A 87 6.16 4.76 9.58
N VAL A 88 5.07 5.25 10.20
CA VAL A 88 5.00 5.39 11.66
C VAL A 88 4.95 4.01 12.32
N GLY A 89 4.20 3.06 11.76
CA GLY A 89 4.15 1.69 12.27
C GLY A 89 5.54 1.04 12.28
N LEU A 90 6.32 1.25 11.22
CA LEU A 90 7.71 0.79 11.12
C LEU A 90 8.64 1.42 12.15
N GLN A 91 8.32 2.56 12.77
CA GLN A 91 9.14 3.07 13.88
C GLN A 91 9.00 2.17 15.12
N HIS A 92 7.84 1.56 15.32
CA HIS A 92 7.49 0.78 16.50
C HIS A 92 7.53 -0.74 16.30
N THR A 93 7.53 -1.23 15.05
CA THR A 93 7.64 -2.67 14.73
C THR A 93 8.89 -2.97 13.89
N THR A 94 9.10 -4.25 13.56
CA THR A 94 10.23 -4.70 12.72
C THR A 94 9.81 -4.79 11.25
N ALA A 95 10.75 -4.56 10.33
CA ALA A 95 10.47 -4.65 8.89
C ALA A 95 9.92 -6.02 8.45
N PRO A 96 10.45 -7.18 8.92
CA PRO A 96 9.88 -8.48 8.59
C PRO A 96 8.44 -8.67 9.08
N LYS A 97 8.14 -8.18 10.29
CA LYS A 97 6.81 -8.24 10.89
C LYS A 97 5.82 -7.37 10.13
N ALA A 98 6.20 -6.13 9.81
CA ALA A 98 5.38 -5.24 8.99
C ALA A 98 5.07 -5.84 7.62
N ALA A 99 6.08 -6.41 6.93
CA ALA A 99 5.91 -7.05 5.64
C ALA A 99 4.93 -8.23 5.69
N LEU A 100 4.98 -9.05 6.75
CA LEU A 100 4.06 -10.17 6.95
C LEU A 100 2.64 -9.72 7.25
N ILE A 101 2.46 -8.65 8.02
CA ILE A 101 1.13 -8.05 8.24
C ILE A 101 0.61 -7.47 6.92
N ILE A 102 1.41 -6.75 6.13
CA ILE A 102 0.98 -6.18 4.85
C ILE A 102 0.67 -7.24 3.80
N ALA A 103 1.32 -8.41 3.86
CA ALA A 103 0.97 -9.54 2.99
C ALA A 103 -0.49 -10.02 3.18
N THR A 104 -1.21 -9.50 4.17
CA THR A 104 -2.62 -9.80 4.46
C THR A 104 -3.60 -8.86 3.74
N VAL A 105 -3.13 -7.88 2.98
CA VAL A 105 -3.97 -7.02 2.11
C VAL A 105 -5.00 -7.82 1.28
N PRO A 106 -4.67 -8.96 0.63
CA PRO A 106 -5.65 -9.73 -0.13
C PRO A 106 -6.86 -10.20 0.70
N ILE A 107 -6.67 -10.45 2.01
CA ILE A 107 -7.75 -10.83 2.92
C ILE A 107 -8.68 -9.64 3.17
N ALA A 108 -8.10 -8.47 3.48
CA ALA A 108 -8.86 -7.25 3.67
C ALA A 108 -9.63 -6.88 2.38
N VAL A 109 -8.98 -7.00 1.21
CA VAL A 109 -9.62 -6.80 -0.10
C VAL A 109 -10.77 -7.78 -0.31
N THR A 110 -10.59 -9.06 0.02
CA THR A 110 -11.67 -10.07 -0.12
C THR A 110 -12.86 -9.73 0.77
N ILE A 111 -12.62 -9.38 2.04
CA ILE A 111 -13.70 -9.02 3.00
C ILE A 111 -14.46 -7.78 2.52
N LEU A 112 -13.72 -6.72 2.17
CA LEU A 112 -14.32 -5.48 1.70
C LEU A 112 -15.00 -5.66 0.34
N GLY A 113 -14.47 -6.52 -0.54
CA GLY A 113 -15.09 -6.88 -1.81
C GLY A 113 -16.43 -7.58 -1.62
N THR A 114 -16.54 -8.51 -0.67
CA THR A 114 -17.83 -9.12 -0.31
C THR A 114 -18.82 -8.10 0.24
N ILE A 115 -18.37 -7.18 1.10
CA ILE A 115 -19.27 -6.20 1.74
C ILE A 115 -19.73 -5.11 0.75
N PHE A 116 -18.82 -4.57 -0.07
CA PHE A 116 -19.09 -3.38 -0.90
C PHE A 116 -19.38 -3.70 -2.37
N LEU A 117 -18.91 -4.84 -2.88
CA LEU A 117 -19.07 -5.24 -4.28
C LEU A 117 -19.99 -6.45 -4.46
N ASP A 118 -20.59 -6.96 -3.36
CA ASP A 118 -21.47 -8.13 -3.33
C ASP A 118 -20.82 -9.38 -3.96
N GLU A 119 -19.49 -9.50 -3.81
CA GLU A 119 -18.74 -10.64 -4.31
C GLU A 119 -18.98 -11.88 -3.46
N ARG A 120 -19.32 -12.98 -4.12
CA ARG A 120 -19.53 -14.28 -3.45
C ARG A 120 -18.21 -14.84 -2.94
N THR A 121 -17.99 -14.77 -1.64
CA THR A 121 -16.94 -15.51 -0.94
C THR A 121 -17.26 -17.00 -0.90
N ASN A 122 -16.35 -17.82 -1.41
CA ASN A 122 -16.44 -19.27 -1.27
C ASN A 122 -15.90 -19.71 0.11
N MET A 123 -16.18 -20.96 0.49
CA MET A 123 -15.79 -21.47 1.81
C MET A 123 -14.27 -21.59 1.98
N ALA A 124 -13.53 -21.77 0.88
CA ALA A 124 -12.06 -21.77 0.91
C ALA A 124 -11.49 -20.39 1.25
N SER A 125 -12.08 -19.30 0.75
CA SER A 125 -11.71 -17.93 1.11
C SER A 125 -11.93 -17.68 2.60
N ILE A 126 -13.07 -18.10 3.15
CA ILE A 126 -13.38 -17.95 4.58
C ILE A 126 -12.35 -18.70 5.44
N MET A 127 -12.01 -19.93 5.06
CA MET A 127 -10.97 -20.70 5.75
C MET A 127 -9.59 -20.03 5.65
N GLY A 128 -9.21 -19.54 4.47
CA GLY A 128 -7.95 -18.82 4.25
C GLY A 128 -7.84 -17.54 5.07
N ILE A 129 -8.93 -16.77 5.16
CA ILE A 129 -9.04 -15.58 5.99
C ILE A 129 -8.82 -15.95 7.46
N SER A 130 -9.55 -16.95 7.97
CA SER A 130 -9.42 -17.40 9.37
C SER A 130 -8.01 -17.88 9.70
N ILE A 131 -7.40 -18.70 8.84
CA ILE A 131 -6.02 -19.19 9.01
C ILE A 131 -5.04 -18.02 9.05
N SER A 132 -5.24 -17.01 8.21
CA SER A 132 -4.35 -15.86 8.15
C SER A 132 -4.46 -14.97 9.39
N PHE A 133 -5.67 -14.73 9.90
CA PHE A 133 -5.86 -14.04 11.17
C PHE A 133 -5.16 -14.76 12.32
N VAL A 134 -5.27 -16.09 12.37
CA VAL A 134 -4.54 -16.91 13.36
C VAL A 134 -3.03 -16.77 13.16
N GLY A 135 -2.54 -16.84 11.93
CA GLY A 135 -1.12 -16.66 11.61
C GLY A 135 -0.57 -15.31 12.06
N ILE A 136 -1.30 -14.22 11.81
CA ILE A 136 -0.94 -12.87 12.28
C ILE A 136 -0.93 -12.83 13.81
N ALA A 137 -1.94 -13.39 14.47
CA ALA A 137 -2.02 -13.40 15.93
C ALA A 137 -0.84 -14.17 16.56
N VAL A 138 -0.49 -15.34 15.99
CA VAL A 138 0.69 -16.10 16.43
C VAL A 138 1.98 -15.31 16.20
N LEU A 139 2.10 -14.62 15.07
CA LEU A 139 3.26 -13.80 14.75
C LEU A 139 3.41 -12.63 15.72
N VAL A 140 2.32 -11.93 16.04
CA VAL A 140 2.31 -10.78 16.96
C VAL A 140 2.59 -11.23 18.39
N VAL A 141 1.93 -12.28 18.88
CA VAL A 141 2.10 -12.78 20.26
C VAL A 141 3.42 -13.53 20.44
N GLY A 142 3.93 -14.16 19.39
CA GLY A 142 5.20 -14.88 19.41
C GLY A 142 6.44 -13.97 19.35
N ASP A 143 6.26 -12.67 19.15
CA ASP A 143 7.34 -11.69 19.17
C ASP A 143 7.87 -11.52 20.62
N PRO A 144 9.17 -11.76 20.89
CA PRO A 144 9.74 -11.59 22.22
C PRO A 144 9.61 -10.17 22.78
N GLN A 145 9.44 -9.17 21.91
CA GLN A 145 9.23 -7.77 22.28
C GLN A 145 7.75 -7.42 22.44
N PHE A 146 6.83 -8.38 22.22
CA PHE A 146 5.41 -8.16 22.41
C PHE A 146 5.10 -7.80 23.85
N SER A 147 4.39 -6.69 24.01
CA SER A 147 3.79 -6.29 25.27
C SER A 147 2.39 -5.77 24.97
N TRP A 148 1.51 -5.89 25.95
CA TRP A 148 0.15 -5.33 25.89
C TRP A 148 0.14 -3.80 26.05
N ASP A 149 1.31 -3.17 26.04
CA ASP A 149 1.43 -1.72 26.10
C ASP A 149 1.14 -1.09 24.74
N LEU A 150 0.15 -0.20 24.73
CA LEU A 150 -0.34 0.52 23.56
C LEU A 150 0.66 1.57 23.02
N GLY A 151 1.80 1.79 23.68
CA GLY A 151 2.84 2.72 23.22
C GLY A 151 3.99 2.08 22.42
N GLY A 152 4.09 0.75 22.42
CA GLY A 152 5.25 0.01 21.89
C GLY A 152 4.97 -0.78 20.61
N ALA A 153 5.42 -2.04 20.59
CA ALA A 153 5.29 -2.93 19.44
C ALA A 153 3.84 -3.11 18.96
N LEU A 154 2.88 -3.14 19.90
CA LEU A 154 1.45 -3.27 19.57
C LEU A 154 0.91 -2.08 18.78
N LEU A 155 1.34 -0.85 19.09
CA LEU A 155 0.97 0.33 18.32
C LEU A 155 1.48 0.22 16.88
N GLY A 156 2.73 -0.21 16.74
CA GLY A 156 3.34 -0.47 15.44
C GLY A 156 2.50 -1.42 14.61
N ASP A 157 2.13 -2.56 15.19
CA ASP A 157 1.35 -3.59 14.50
C ASP A 157 -0.07 -3.11 14.13
N LEU A 158 -0.73 -2.35 15.01
CA LEU A 158 -2.04 -1.76 14.74
C LEU A 158 -1.97 -0.70 13.62
N LEU A 159 -0.92 0.10 13.60
CA LEU A 159 -0.69 1.06 12.52
C LEU A 159 -0.46 0.32 11.19
N ILE A 160 0.41 -0.70 11.16
CA ILE A 160 0.58 -1.51 9.95
C ILE A 160 -0.75 -2.16 9.51
N PHE A 161 -1.58 -2.61 10.44
CA PHE A 161 -2.93 -3.10 10.11
C PHE A 161 -3.83 -1.98 9.54
N GLY A 162 -3.72 -0.75 10.04
CA GLY A 162 -4.35 0.43 9.44
C GLY A 162 -3.89 0.68 7.99
N ALA A 163 -2.61 0.44 7.69
CA ALA A 163 -2.08 0.47 6.33
C ALA A 163 -2.74 -0.62 5.46
N VAL A 164 -2.87 -1.85 5.97
CA VAL A 164 -3.57 -2.96 5.27
C VAL A 164 -4.98 -2.56 4.85
N ILE A 165 -5.76 -1.97 5.77
CA ILE A 165 -7.13 -1.51 5.46
C ILE A 165 -7.12 -0.39 4.42
N SER A 166 -6.17 0.54 4.52
CA SER A 166 -6.04 1.66 3.57
C SER A 166 -5.74 1.15 2.16
N ALA A 167 -4.77 0.25 2.01
CA ALA A 167 -4.46 -0.40 0.73
C ALA A 167 -5.65 -1.19 0.17
N ALA A 168 -6.41 -1.87 1.02
CA ALA A 168 -7.56 -2.64 0.58
C ALA A 168 -8.70 -1.75 0.02
N VAL A 169 -8.97 -0.61 0.68
CA VAL A 169 -9.91 0.39 0.17
C VAL A 169 -9.42 0.99 -1.15
N TYR A 170 -8.12 1.32 -1.24
CA TYR A 170 -7.50 1.80 -2.48
C TYR A 170 -7.71 0.80 -3.63
N ILE A 171 -7.43 -0.50 -3.42
CA ILE A 171 -7.57 -1.54 -4.45
C ILE A 171 -9.02 -1.65 -4.95
N ILE A 172 -10.01 -1.56 -4.05
CA ILE A 172 -11.42 -1.60 -4.42
C ILE A 172 -11.80 -0.38 -5.26
N CYS A 173 -11.38 0.82 -4.85
CA CYS A 173 -11.63 2.05 -5.60
C CYS A 173 -10.90 2.05 -6.96
N ALA A 174 -9.67 1.52 -7.00
CA ALA A 174 -8.84 1.46 -8.20
C ALA A 174 -9.44 0.56 -9.29
N ARG A 175 -10.25 -0.44 -8.92
CA ARG A 175 -10.86 -1.38 -9.87
C ARG A 175 -11.68 -0.70 -10.95
N ASP A 176 -12.45 0.34 -10.60
CA ASP A 176 -13.31 1.06 -11.52
C ASP A 176 -12.52 2.00 -12.43
N VAL A 177 -11.55 2.73 -11.87
CA VAL A 177 -10.69 3.65 -12.64
C VAL A 177 -9.74 2.89 -13.57
N GLY A 178 -9.24 1.74 -13.13
CA GLY A 178 -8.34 0.86 -13.89
C GLY A 178 -8.97 0.17 -15.11
N GLN A 179 -10.29 0.27 -15.29
CA GLN A 179 -10.93 -0.21 -16.53
C GLN A 179 -10.72 0.74 -17.71
N ASN A 180 -10.55 2.04 -17.42
CA ASN A 180 -10.46 3.09 -18.43
C ASN A 180 -9.05 3.68 -18.56
N HIS A 181 -8.20 3.51 -17.54
CA HIS A 181 -6.85 4.06 -17.50
C HIS A 181 -5.83 2.98 -17.15
N SER A 182 -4.64 3.09 -17.73
CA SER A 182 -3.54 2.18 -17.43
C SER A 182 -2.99 2.39 -16.01
N ALA A 183 -2.37 1.36 -15.45
CA ALA A 183 -1.73 1.44 -14.14
C ALA A 183 -0.66 2.54 -14.07
N LEU A 184 0.03 2.80 -15.19
CA LEU A 184 1.06 3.83 -15.29
C LEU A 184 0.46 5.23 -15.20
N GLU A 185 -0.67 5.47 -15.86
CA GLU A 185 -1.40 6.75 -15.79
C GLU A 185 -1.93 7.03 -14.37
N ILE A 186 -2.56 6.02 -13.74
CA ILE A 186 -3.07 6.14 -12.37
C ILE A 186 -1.93 6.44 -11.42
N THR A 187 -0.85 5.65 -11.46
CA THR A 187 0.30 5.82 -10.56
C THR A 187 0.96 7.19 -10.73
N SER A 188 1.07 7.70 -11.96
CA SER A 188 1.66 9.01 -12.22
C SER A 188 0.95 10.14 -11.48
N VAL A 189 -0.40 10.13 -11.49
CA VAL A 189 -1.21 11.14 -10.80
C VAL A 189 -1.22 10.90 -9.30
N GLN A 190 -1.25 9.64 -8.86
CA GLN A 190 -1.15 9.27 -7.44
C GLN A 190 0.15 9.78 -6.80
N CYS A 191 1.29 9.70 -7.49
CA CYS A 191 2.55 10.24 -6.98
C CYS A 191 2.46 11.76 -6.77
N VAL A 192 1.89 12.50 -7.74
CA VAL A 192 1.72 13.96 -7.63
C VAL A 192 0.78 14.33 -6.48
N TYR A 193 -0.32 13.60 -6.31
CA TYR A 193 -1.21 13.79 -5.16
C TYR A 193 -0.52 13.45 -3.83
N GLY A 194 0.35 12.44 -3.80
CA GLY A 194 1.21 12.16 -2.66
C GLY A 194 2.08 13.36 -2.28
N VAL A 195 2.77 13.98 -3.24
CA VAL A 195 3.56 15.21 -2.98
C VAL A 195 2.68 16.31 -2.38
N ILE A 196 1.50 16.56 -2.96
CA ILE A 196 0.59 17.60 -2.48
C ILE A 196 0.10 17.29 -1.06
N PHE A 197 -0.20 16.02 -0.76
CA PHE A 197 -0.69 15.59 0.54
C PHE A 197 0.37 15.73 1.64
N PHE A 198 1.63 15.41 1.31
CA PHE A 198 2.73 15.40 2.27
C PHE A 198 3.52 16.71 2.35
N ALA A 199 3.42 17.60 1.36
CA ALA A 199 4.13 18.88 1.35
C ALA A 199 3.84 19.75 2.59
N PRO A 200 2.58 19.93 3.04
CA PRO A 200 2.28 20.72 4.24
C PRO A 200 2.81 20.11 5.54
N ALA A 201 2.99 18.79 5.58
CA ALA A 201 3.53 18.10 6.76
C ALA A 201 5.07 18.11 6.81
N PHE A 202 5.70 18.47 5.69
CA PHE A 202 7.15 18.60 5.57
C PHE A 202 7.66 20.02 5.86
N LEU A 203 6.91 21.05 5.44
CA LEU A 203 7.24 22.47 5.63
C LEU A 203 6.96 22.96 7.05
#